data_AF-A0A0Q9LJJ9-F1
#
_entry.id   AF-A0A0Q9LJJ9-F1
#
_cell.length_a   1.000
_cell.length_b   1.000
_cell.length_c   1.000
_cell.angle_alpha   90.00
_cell.angle_beta   90.00
_cell.angle_gamma   90.00
#
_symmetry.space_group_name_H-M   'P 1'
#
loop_
_entity.id
_entity.type
_entity.pdbx_description
1 polymer ?
#
loop_
_entity_poly.entity_id
_entity_poly.type
_entity_poly.pdbx_seq_one_letter_code
_entity_poly.pdbx_strand_id
1 'polypeptide(L)'
;MIAQVRAMLGEIQSISDDIQKETREAIKEHQDYLSKAEDSDEERAKKARAGELGPDWQKIQRRIDLGETSPGAVALAADDSTAAQNLRRTAAEHTDAIATYQREQLDSTDDSAQDLQVAYGAAQAHLREIREQVARIQARPLPILD
;
A
#
# COMPACT_ATOMS: atom_id res chain seq x y z
N MET A 1 29.89 -28.43 29.59
CA MET A 1 28.43 -28.38 29.33
C MET A 1 27.75 -27.18 29.98
N ILE A 2 27.87 -26.91 31.28
CA ILE A 2 27.18 -25.79 31.97
C ILE A 2 27.50 -24.40 31.37
N ALA A 3 28.75 -24.13 30.97
CA ALA A 3 29.14 -22.85 30.38
C ALA A 3 28.52 -22.59 28.99
N GLN A 4 28.38 -23.64 28.18
CA GLN A 4 27.83 -23.56 26.83
C GLN A 4 26.31 -23.32 26.84
N VAL A 5 25.61 -23.96 27.78
CA VAL A 5 24.18 -23.70 28.02
C VAL A 5 23.95 -22.25 28.48
N ARG A 6 24.84 -21.70 29.31
CA ARG A 6 24.74 -20.32 29.78
C ARG A 6 24.99 -19.29 28.66
N ALA A 7 25.93 -19.56 27.76
CA ALA A 7 26.18 -18.71 26.60
C ALA A 7 24.98 -18.68 25.65
N MET A 8 24.41 -19.85 25.32
CA MET A 8 23.21 -19.94 24.48
C MET A 8 21.99 -19.23 25.09
N LEU A 9 21.81 -19.32 26.41
CA LEU A 9 20.74 -18.59 27.10
C LEU A 9 20.93 -17.06 27.02
N GLY A 10 22.18 -16.57 27.07
CA GLY A 10 22.49 -15.16 26.88
C GLY A 10 22.20 -14.68 25.45
N GLU A 11 22.52 -15.49 24.45
CA GLU A 11 22.19 -15.19 23.05
C GLU A 11 20.67 -15.15 22.81
N ILE A 12 19.92 -16.10 23.37
CA ILE A 12 18.45 -16.12 23.30
C ILE A 12 17.84 -14.86 23.95
N GLN A 13 18.39 -14.44 25.10
CA GLN A 13 17.94 -13.21 25.78
C GLN A 13 18.22 -11.97 24.94
N SER A 14 19.41 -11.86 24.34
CA SER A 14 19.75 -10.76 23.43
C SER A 14 18.83 -10.71 22.22
N ILE A 15 18.58 -11.86 21.58
CA ILE A 15 17.68 -11.95 20.43
C ILE A 15 16.25 -11.56 20.82
N SER A 16 15.80 -11.98 22.01
CA SER A 16 14.48 -11.59 22.53
C SER A 16 14.37 -10.07 22.73
N ASP A 17 15.41 -9.44 23.26
CA ASP A 17 15.44 -7.99 23.47
C ASP A 17 15.43 -7.22 22.15
N ASP A 18 16.19 -7.70 21.15
CA ASP A 18 16.22 -7.13 19.81
C ASP A 18 14.86 -7.26 19.12
N ILE A 19 14.22 -8.44 19.17
CA ILE A 19 12.87 -8.66 18.64
C ILE A 19 11.86 -7.71 19.30
N GLN A 20 11.94 -7.53 20.62
CA GLN A 20 11.03 -6.62 21.34
C GLN A 20 11.26 -5.16 20.98
N LYS A 21 12.50 -4.77 20.66
CA LYS A 21 12.84 -3.43 20.22
C LYS A 21 12.31 -3.20 18.80
N GLU A 22 12.61 -4.09 17.87
CA GLU A 22 12.13 -4.03 16.48
C GLU A 22 10.60 -4.02 16.42
N THR A 23 9.94 -4.85 17.24
CA THR A 23 8.47 -4.87 17.32
C THR A 23 7.91 -3.51 17.77
N ARG A 24 8.54 -2.86 18.76
CA ARG A 24 8.12 -1.53 19.24
C ARG A 24 8.33 -0.45 18.18
N GLU A 25 9.47 -0.50 17.48
CA GLU A 25 9.77 0.43 16.38
C GLU A 25 8.78 0.26 15.23
N ALA A 26 8.50 -0.97 14.81
CA ALA A 26 7.51 -1.27 13.78
C ALA A 26 6.09 -0.83 14.15
N ILE A 27 5.67 -1.04 15.42
CA ILE A 27 4.37 -0.55 15.90
C ILE A 27 4.31 0.98 15.84
N LYS A 28 5.37 1.66 16.28
CA LYS A 28 5.43 3.12 16.26
C LYS A 28 5.39 3.67 14.83
N GLU A 29 6.19 3.10 13.93
CA GLU A 29 6.19 3.49 12.52
C GLU A 29 4.83 3.27 11.86
N HIS A 30 4.16 2.15 12.20
CA HIS A 30 2.82 1.88 11.71
C HIS A 30 1.79 2.90 12.22
N GLN A 31 1.85 3.26 13.50
CA GLN A 31 0.99 4.31 14.08
C GLN A 31 1.24 5.67 13.42
N ASP A 32 2.50 6.05 13.23
CA ASP A 32 2.88 7.30 12.56
C ASP A 32 2.39 7.32 11.10
N TYR A 33 2.46 6.18 10.41
CA TYR A 33 1.92 6.02 9.06
C TYR A 33 0.40 6.20 9.02
N LEU A 34 -0.33 5.53 9.92
CA LEU A 34 -1.79 5.63 9.99
C LEU A 34 -2.24 7.07 10.29
N SER A 35 -1.58 7.75 11.23
CA SER A 35 -1.89 9.15 11.56
C SER A 35 -1.69 10.08 10.35
N LYS A 36 -0.58 9.93 9.61
CA LYS A 36 -0.35 10.73 8.39
C LYS A 36 -1.35 10.40 7.29
N ALA A 37 -1.75 9.14 7.17
CA ALA A 37 -2.77 8.73 6.22
C ALA A 37 -4.13 9.35 6.56
N GLU A 38 -4.52 9.38 7.83
CA GLU A 38 -5.74 10.04 8.31
C GLU A 38 -5.74 11.54 8.01
N ASP A 39 -4.64 12.24 8.29
CA ASP A 39 -4.50 13.68 7.99
C ASP A 39 -4.63 13.95 6.48
N SER A 40 -3.96 13.14 5.66
CA SER A 40 -4.04 13.26 4.21
C SER A 40 -5.46 12.97 3.69
N ASP A 41 -6.16 12.04 4.35
CA ASP A 41 -7.52 11.66 4.01
C ASP A 41 -8.52 12.75 4.31
N GLU A 42 -8.39 13.42 5.46
CA GLU A 42 -9.25 14.53 5.86
C GLU A 42 -9.04 15.76 4.96
N GLU A 43 -7.79 16.08 4.60
CA GLU A 43 -7.51 17.19 3.68
C GLU A 43 -8.11 16.95 2.29
N ARG A 44 -8.01 15.73 1.75
CA ARG A 44 -8.71 15.36 0.51
C ARG A 44 -10.22 15.51 0.68
N ALA A 45 -10.78 15.03 1.79
CA ALA A 45 -12.21 15.11 2.05
C ALA A 45 -12.70 16.56 2.05
N LYS A 46 -11.99 17.48 2.71
CA LYS A 46 -12.28 18.92 2.68
C LYS A 46 -12.30 19.48 1.26
N LYS A 47 -11.25 19.22 0.47
CA LYS A 47 -11.16 19.69 -0.93
C LYS A 47 -12.27 19.11 -1.80
N ALA A 48 -12.62 17.84 -1.61
CA ALA A 48 -13.71 17.19 -2.32
C ALA A 48 -15.07 17.81 -1.96
N ARG A 49 -15.34 18.07 -0.66
CA ARG A 49 -16.56 18.76 -0.20
C ARG A 49 -16.67 20.16 -0.81
N ALA A 50 -15.57 20.91 -0.83
CA ALA A 50 -15.46 22.22 -1.45
C ALA A 50 -15.59 22.20 -2.99
N GLY A 51 -15.51 21.01 -3.61
CA GLY A 51 -15.58 20.85 -5.06
C GLY A 51 -14.27 21.14 -5.79
N GLU A 52 -13.18 21.41 -5.08
CA GLU A 52 -11.86 21.73 -5.63
C GLU A 52 -11.24 20.56 -6.42
N LEU A 53 -11.63 19.33 -6.08
CA LEU A 53 -11.20 18.12 -6.80
C LEU A 53 -12.12 17.75 -7.97
N GLY A 54 -13.15 18.56 -8.24
CA GLY A 54 -14.11 18.34 -9.32
C GLY A 54 -15.38 17.58 -8.90
N PRO A 55 -16.35 17.48 -9.82
CA PRO A 55 -17.71 17.05 -9.50
C PRO A 55 -17.84 15.57 -9.12
N ASP A 56 -17.01 14.70 -9.69
CA ASP A 56 -17.06 13.26 -9.37
C ASP A 56 -16.46 12.98 -7.98
N TRP A 57 -15.40 13.69 -7.60
CA TRP A 57 -14.89 13.67 -6.23
C TRP A 57 -15.89 14.20 -5.22
N GLN A 58 -16.60 15.30 -5.52
CA GLN A 58 -17.62 15.84 -4.63
C GLN A 58 -18.83 14.90 -4.47
N LYS A 59 -19.21 14.17 -5.53
CA LYS A 59 -20.24 13.11 -5.43
C LYS A 59 -19.77 11.94 -4.57
N ILE A 60 -18.56 11.44 -4.80
CA ILE A 60 -18.01 10.32 -4.03
C ILE A 60 -17.82 10.70 -2.56
N GLN A 61 -17.33 11.90 -2.27
CA GLN A 61 -17.14 12.34 -0.88
C GLN A 61 -18.47 12.41 -0.13
N ARG A 62 -19.55 12.89 -0.76
CA ARG A 62 -20.89 12.85 -0.12
C ARG A 62 -21.32 11.43 0.21
N ARG A 63 -21.04 10.45 -0.67
CA ARG A 63 -21.36 9.04 -0.42
C ARG A 63 -20.49 8.44 0.69
N ILE A 64 -19.22 8.83 0.77
CA ILE A 64 -18.33 8.47 1.89
C ILE A 64 -18.86 9.06 3.20
N ASP A 65 -19.26 10.34 3.20
CA ASP A 65 -19.81 11.02 4.38
C ASP A 65 -21.13 10.36 4.85
N LEU A 66 -21.90 9.76 3.94
CA LEU A 66 -23.12 8.99 4.23
C LEU A 66 -22.84 7.51 4.58
N GLY A 67 -21.59 7.05 4.53
CA GLY A 67 -21.22 5.65 4.77
C GLY A 67 -21.64 4.68 3.66
N GLU A 68 -21.99 5.18 2.48
CA GLU A 68 -22.44 4.37 1.34
C GLU A 68 -21.27 3.77 0.53
N THR A 69 -20.06 4.29 0.71
CA THR A 69 -18.84 3.84 0.04
C THR A 69 -17.60 4.24 0.84
N SER A 70 -16.42 3.86 0.35
CA SER A 70 -15.13 4.23 0.93
C SER A 70 -14.07 4.44 -0.16
N PRO A 71 -12.96 5.15 0.12
CA PRO A 71 -11.84 5.25 -0.82
C PRO A 71 -11.36 3.88 -1.31
N GLY A 72 -11.30 2.89 -0.40
CA GLY A 72 -10.96 1.52 -0.73
C GLY A 72 -11.97 0.85 -1.66
N ALA A 73 -13.28 1.03 -1.43
CA ALA A 73 -14.32 0.48 -2.31
C ALA A 73 -14.26 1.08 -3.72
N VAL A 74 -13.95 2.38 -3.83
CA VAL A 74 -13.72 3.03 -5.12
C VAL A 74 -12.48 2.47 -5.81
N ALA A 75 -11.35 2.34 -5.10
CA ALA A 75 -10.10 1.86 -5.68
C ALA A 75 -10.18 0.39 -6.13
N LEU A 76 -10.81 -0.46 -5.33
CA LEU A 76 -10.98 -1.91 -5.57
C LEU A 76 -12.14 -2.23 -6.51
N ALA A 77 -12.78 -1.23 -7.11
CA ALA A 77 -13.94 -1.39 -7.98
C ALA A 77 -15.14 -2.12 -7.33
N ALA A 78 -15.27 -2.04 -6.00
CA ALA A 78 -16.48 -2.47 -5.30
C ALA A 78 -17.60 -1.41 -5.37
N ASP A 79 -17.23 -0.14 -5.62
CA ASP A 79 -18.18 0.92 -5.97
C ASP A 79 -18.30 1.05 -7.49
N ASP A 80 -19.45 0.63 -8.01
CA ASP A 80 -19.78 0.63 -9.44
C ASP A 80 -20.50 1.90 -9.91
N SER A 81 -20.64 2.92 -9.07
CA SER A 81 -21.23 4.19 -9.50
C SER A 81 -20.43 4.83 -10.65
N THR A 82 -21.12 5.57 -11.52
CA THR A 82 -20.48 6.30 -12.62
C THR A 82 -19.39 7.25 -12.12
N ALA A 83 -19.59 7.89 -10.97
CA ALA A 83 -18.58 8.77 -10.37
C ALA A 83 -17.32 7.99 -9.96
N ALA A 84 -17.46 6.80 -9.35
CA ALA A 84 -16.33 5.96 -8.98
C ALA A 84 -15.58 5.44 -10.22
N GLN A 85 -16.31 5.04 -11.25
CA GLN A 85 -15.72 4.63 -12.54
C GLN A 85 -14.93 5.77 -13.19
N ASN A 86 -15.48 6.98 -13.22
CA ASN A 86 -14.79 8.15 -13.74
C ASN A 86 -13.51 8.47 -12.96
N LEU A 87 -13.56 8.44 -11.63
CA LEU A 87 -12.36 8.66 -10.81
C LEU A 87 -11.27 7.62 -11.09
N ARG A 88 -11.64 6.33 -11.20
CA ARG A 88 -10.68 5.27 -11.57
C ARG A 88 -10.08 5.50 -12.96
N ARG A 89 -10.91 5.89 -13.93
CA ARG A 89 -10.45 6.20 -15.30
C ARG A 89 -9.46 7.36 -15.30
N THR A 90 -9.80 8.48 -14.67
CA THR A 90 -8.90 9.64 -14.57
C THR A 90 -7.60 9.29 -13.85
N ALA A 91 -7.65 8.48 -12.80
CA ALA A 91 -6.44 8.00 -12.12
C ALA A 91 -5.54 7.14 -13.04
N ALA A 92 -6.15 6.27 -13.85
CA ALA A 92 -5.43 5.47 -14.83
C ALA A 92 -4.78 6.34 -15.93
N GLU A 93 -5.53 7.31 -16.45
CA GLU A 93 -5.04 8.29 -17.44
C GLU A 93 -3.84 9.09 -16.89
N HIS A 94 -3.91 9.56 -15.65
CA HIS A 94 -2.79 10.28 -15.02
C HIS A 94 -1.57 9.38 -14.78
N THR A 95 -1.78 8.13 -14.37
CA THR A 95 -0.69 7.17 -14.15
C THR A 95 0.03 6.84 -15.45
N ASP A 96 -0.71 6.64 -16.53
CA ASP A 96 -0.17 6.39 -17.87
C ASP A 96 0.62 7.60 -18.40
N ALA A 97 0.11 8.82 -18.17
CA ALA A 97 0.82 10.05 -18.52
C ALA A 97 2.16 10.19 -17.76
N ILE A 98 2.19 9.88 -16.46
CA ILE A 98 3.42 9.91 -15.66
C ILE A 98 4.41 8.85 -16.16
N ALA A 99 3.95 7.63 -16.43
CA ALA A 99 4.78 6.55 -16.94
C ALA A 99 5.37 6.88 -18.32
N THR A 100 4.60 7.55 -19.18
CA THR A 100 5.04 8.02 -20.50
C THR A 100 6.10 9.12 -20.37
N TYR A 101 5.83 10.15 -19.55
CA TYR A 101 6.78 11.23 -19.28
C TYR A 101 8.10 10.71 -18.71
N GLN A 102 8.05 9.72 -17.81
CA GLN A 102 9.25 9.08 -17.29
C GLN A 102 10.00 8.34 -18.40
N ARG A 103 9.33 7.52 -19.21
CA ARG A 103 9.99 6.79 -20.30
C ARG A 103 10.70 7.72 -21.29
N GLU A 104 10.07 8.84 -21.63
CA GLU A 104 10.64 9.85 -22.55
C GLU A 104 11.86 10.57 -21.96
N GLN A 105 11.89 10.81 -20.64
CA GLN A 105 13.05 11.41 -19.97
C GLN A 105 14.18 10.40 -19.67
N LEU A 106 13.84 9.13 -19.47
CA LEU A 106 14.81 8.06 -19.25
C LEU A 106 15.49 7.60 -20.56
N ASP A 107 14.93 7.95 -21.72
CA ASP A 107 15.56 7.77 -23.04
C ASP A 107 16.61 8.86 -23.34
N SER A 108 16.70 9.92 -22.53
CA SER A 108 17.79 10.91 -22.58
C SER A 108 18.89 10.60 -21.55
N THR A 109 19.75 9.64 -21.89
CA THR A 109 21.13 9.47 -21.37
C THR A 109 21.37 9.73 -19.88
N ASP A 110 20.96 8.81 -18.99
CA ASP A 110 21.54 8.72 -17.64
C ASP A 110 21.44 7.29 -17.07
N ASP A 111 22.52 6.74 -16.50
CA ASP A 111 22.59 5.38 -15.92
C ASP A 111 21.53 5.15 -14.83
N SER A 112 21.04 6.22 -14.20
CA SER A 112 19.96 6.20 -13.20
C SER A 112 18.63 5.65 -13.75
N ALA A 113 18.40 5.74 -15.06
CA ALA A 113 17.23 5.21 -15.73
C ALA A 113 17.18 3.68 -15.77
N GLN A 114 18.33 3.05 -16.00
CA GLN A 114 18.43 1.60 -16.04
C GLN A 114 18.26 1.02 -14.63
N ASP A 115 18.85 1.64 -13.62
CA ASP A 115 18.69 1.22 -12.23
C ASP A 115 17.22 1.31 -11.76
N LEU A 116 16.51 2.39 -12.12
CA LEU A 116 15.09 2.54 -11.86
C LEU A 116 14.22 1.53 -12.63
N GLN A 117 14.55 1.25 -13.88
CA GLN A 117 13.84 0.26 -14.69
C GLN A 117 14.02 -1.16 -14.15
N VAL A 118 15.23 -1.49 -13.67
CA VAL A 118 15.53 -2.75 -12.98
C VAL A 118 14.77 -2.83 -11.65
N ALA A 119 14.78 -1.77 -10.85
CA ALA A 119 14.04 -1.71 -9.58
C ALA A 119 12.52 -1.86 -9.80
N TYR A 120 11.97 -1.23 -10.83
CA TYR A 120 10.56 -1.35 -11.21
C TYR A 120 10.21 -2.76 -11.69
N GLY A 121 11.06 -3.38 -12.51
CA GLY A 121 10.91 -4.77 -12.93
C GLY A 121 10.92 -5.75 -11.75
N ALA A 122 11.83 -5.54 -10.79
CA ALA A 122 11.91 -6.33 -9.56
C ALA A 122 10.66 -6.15 -8.69
N ALA A 123 10.17 -4.92 -8.52
CA ALA A 123 8.94 -4.64 -7.78
C ALA A 123 7.71 -5.30 -8.42
N GLN A 124 7.60 -5.28 -9.76
CA GLN A 124 6.53 -5.98 -10.46
C GLN A 124 6.61 -7.50 -10.34
N ALA A 125 7.80 -8.09 -10.35
CA ALA A 125 7.99 -9.52 -10.13
C ALA A 125 7.56 -9.90 -8.70
N HIS A 126 7.94 -9.10 -7.71
CA HIS A 126 7.57 -9.33 -6.32
C HIS A 126 6.06 -9.23 -6.09
N LEU A 127 5.38 -8.25 -6.70
CA LEU A 127 3.92 -8.14 -6.66
C LEU A 127 3.21 -9.34 -7.29
N ARG A 128 3.84 -9.96 -8.30
CA ARG A 128 3.33 -11.21 -8.90
C ARG A 128 3.44 -12.38 -7.93
N GLU A 129 4.59 -12.54 -7.27
CA GLU A 129 4.80 -13.56 -6.24
C GLU A 129 3.82 -13.40 -5.07
N ILE A 130 3.61 -12.19 -4.58
CA ILE A 130 2.65 -11.91 -3.51
C ILE A 130 1.23 -12.32 -3.95
N ARG A 131 0.82 -11.97 -5.17
CA ARG A 131 -0.49 -12.39 -5.71
C ARG A 131 -0.63 -13.91 -5.79
N GLU A 132 0.41 -14.61 -6.22
CA GLU A 132 0.40 -16.08 -6.27
C GLU A 132 0.36 -16.71 -4.88
N GLN A 133 1.08 -16.16 -3.91
CA GLN A 133 1.03 -16.63 -2.52
C GLN A 133 -0.34 -16.41 -1.89
N VAL A 134 -0.96 -15.25 -2.11
CA VAL A 134 -2.32 -14.95 -1.64
C VAL A 134 -3.32 -15.92 -2.27
N ALA A 135 -3.21 -16.19 -3.57
CA ALA A 135 -4.06 -17.17 -4.25
C ALA A 135 -3.89 -18.59 -3.68
N ARG A 136 -2.65 -18.99 -3.33
CA ARG A 136 -2.38 -20.29 -2.68
C ARG A 136 -2.97 -20.38 -1.28
N ILE A 137 -2.91 -19.30 -0.50
CA ILE A 137 -3.51 -19.24 0.83
C ILE A 137 -5.04 -19.36 0.73
N GLN A 138 -5.65 -18.65 -0.23
CA GLN A 138 -7.10 -18.72 -0.46
C GLN A 138 -7.56 -20.08 -1.00
N ALA A 139 -6.71 -20.78 -1.77
CA ALA A 139 -6.99 -22.12 -2.30
C ALA A 139 -6.71 -23.26 -1.31
N ARG A 140 -6.12 -22.97 -0.14
CA ARG A 140 -5.81 -23.97 0.87
C ARG A 140 -7.08 -24.25 1.69
N PRO A 141 -7.65 -25.47 1.67
CA PRO A 141 -8.81 -25.78 2.50
C PRO A 141 -8.42 -25.61 3.97
N LEU A 142 -9.26 -24.89 4.71
CA LEU A 142 -9.09 -24.69 6.15
C LEU A 142 -9.01 -26.06 6.84
N PRO A 143 -8.09 -26.26 7.80
CA PRO A 143 -8.05 -27.49 8.56
C PRO A 143 -9.39 -27.65 9.28
N ILE A 144 -10.05 -28.79 9.06
CA ILE A 144 -11.17 -29.21 9.89
C ILE A 144 -10.55 -29.49 11.26
N LEU A 145 -10.93 -28.69 12.27
CA LEU A 145 -10.54 -28.92 13.66
C LEU A 145 -11.47 -30.01 14.20
N ASP A 146 -10.89 -31.17 14.47
CA ASP A 146 -11.48 -32.28 15.22
C ASP A 146 -11.47 -32.06 16.75
#